data_AF-A0A1X0AV41-F1
#
_entry.id   AF-A0A1X0AV41-F1
#
_cell.length_a   1.000
_cell.length_b   1.000
_cell.length_c   1.000
_cell.angle_alpha   90.00
_cell.angle_beta   90.00
_cell.angle_gamma   90.00
#
_symmetry.space_group_name_H-M   'P 1'
#
loop_
_entity.id
_entity.type
_entity.pdbx_description
1 polymer ?
#
loop_
_entity_poly.entity_id
_entity_poly.type
_entity_poly.pdbx_seq_one_letter_code
_entity_poly.pdbx_strand_id
1 'polypeptide(L)'
;MSTTTVLAPVAGRAVALGDVPDPVFSAGMVGHGAAIDPGPRVVDAIAPVSGKLLKLMPHAYVLLTEEKVGVLVHLGLDTVALGGEGFTVHLNQGDDVAAGQVVITYDAASVAEKGLNPIVPVVIMDEREAANIAVSDAVRTGSEIASGAVLFTANK
;
A
#
# COMPACT_ATOMS: atom_id res chain seq x y z
N MET A 1 -12.19 16.90 -12.73
CA MET A 1 -11.21 15.81 -12.67
C MET A 1 -10.31 16.08 -11.48
N SER A 2 -10.27 15.18 -10.51
CA SER A 2 -9.35 15.22 -9.38
C SER A 2 -8.19 14.25 -9.62
N THR A 3 -7.00 14.66 -9.21
CA THR A 3 -5.77 13.89 -9.35
C THR A 3 -5.25 13.56 -7.96
N THR A 4 -5.10 12.27 -7.66
CA THR A 4 -4.56 11.80 -6.38
C THR A 4 -3.17 11.20 -6.60
N THR A 5 -2.14 11.83 -6.07
CA THR A 5 -0.78 11.27 -6.08
C THR A 5 -0.61 10.36 -4.88
N VAL A 6 -0.25 9.10 -5.13
CA VAL A 6 -0.06 8.07 -4.10
C VAL A 6 1.42 7.76 -3.98
N LEU A 7 1.97 7.96 -2.78
CA LEU A 7 3.36 7.69 -2.48
C LEU A 7 3.58 6.20 -2.18
N ALA A 8 4.81 5.72 -2.34
CA ALA A 8 5.20 4.39 -1.90
C ALA A 8 5.22 4.35 -0.36
N PRO A 9 4.36 3.52 0.29
CA PRO A 9 4.29 3.45 1.75
C PRO A 9 5.55 2.81 2.35
N VAL A 10 6.28 2.00 1.59
CA VAL A 10 7.55 1.38 1.97
C VAL A 10 8.54 1.54 0.83
N ALA A 11 9.84 1.46 1.13
CA ALA A 11 10.85 1.28 0.09
C ALA A 11 10.82 -0.16 -0.42
N GLY A 12 11.46 -0.42 -1.57
CA GLY A 12 11.68 -1.78 -2.11
C GLY A 12 11.57 -1.82 -3.62
N ARG A 13 11.41 -3.02 -4.18
CA ARG A 13 11.17 -3.19 -5.62
C ARG A 13 9.73 -2.83 -5.94
N ALA A 14 9.51 -1.89 -6.83
CA ALA A 14 8.16 -1.58 -7.32
C ALA A 14 7.63 -2.76 -8.18
N VAL A 15 6.35 -3.06 -8.07
CA VAL A 15 5.70 -4.20 -8.73
C VAL A 15 4.39 -3.74 -9.36
N ALA A 16 4.15 -4.12 -10.61
CA ALA A 16 2.86 -3.87 -11.26
C ALA A 16 1.77 -4.66 -10.53
N LEU A 17 0.57 -4.08 -10.38
CA LEU A 17 -0.51 -4.75 -9.65
C LEU A 17 -0.86 -6.13 -10.24
N GLY A 18 -0.80 -6.26 -11.58
CA GLY A 18 -1.04 -7.51 -12.29
C GLY A 18 -0.03 -8.63 -11.99
N ASP A 19 1.15 -8.30 -11.46
CA ASP A 19 2.20 -9.27 -11.11
C ASP A 19 2.13 -9.70 -9.63
N VAL A 20 1.18 -9.14 -8.85
CA VAL A 20 0.93 -9.57 -7.47
C VAL A 20 0.35 -10.99 -7.48
N PRO A 21 0.92 -11.94 -6.70
CA PRO A 21 0.47 -13.34 -6.69
C PRO A 21 -0.79 -13.56 -5.85
N ASP A 22 -1.77 -12.67 -5.98
CA ASP A 22 -3.10 -12.75 -5.38
C ASP A 22 -4.13 -12.15 -6.35
N PRO A 23 -5.05 -12.95 -6.93
CA PRO A 23 -6.09 -12.48 -7.84
C PRO A 23 -6.99 -11.38 -7.29
N VAL A 24 -7.18 -11.30 -5.96
CA VAL A 24 -7.96 -10.23 -5.32
C VAL A 24 -7.36 -8.85 -5.63
N PHE A 25 -6.03 -8.78 -5.72
CA PHE A 25 -5.30 -7.58 -6.12
C PHE A 25 -5.00 -7.55 -7.62
N SER A 26 -4.42 -8.60 -8.19
CA SER A 26 -3.94 -8.58 -9.58
C SER A 26 -5.05 -8.52 -10.63
N ALA A 27 -6.25 -8.97 -10.30
CA ALA A 27 -7.43 -8.80 -11.15
C ALA A 27 -8.22 -7.50 -10.85
N GLY A 28 -7.72 -6.62 -10.00
CA GLY A 28 -8.34 -5.33 -9.68
C GLY A 28 -9.67 -5.44 -8.92
N MET A 29 -9.91 -6.54 -8.19
CA MET A 29 -11.20 -6.78 -7.51
C MET A 29 -11.44 -5.76 -6.38
N VAL A 30 -10.38 -5.40 -5.64
CA VAL A 30 -10.41 -4.36 -4.60
C VAL A 30 -10.32 -2.95 -5.20
N GLY A 31 -9.62 -2.82 -6.32
CA GLY A 31 -9.30 -1.56 -6.97
C GLY A 31 -8.02 -1.64 -7.81
N HIS A 32 -7.62 -0.54 -8.43
CA HIS A 32 -6.39 -0.46 -9.23
C HIS A 32 -5.32 0.40 -8.56
N GLY A 33 -4.05 0.13 -8.88
CA GLY A 33 -2.89 0.73 -8.24
C GLY A 33 -1.60 0.01 -8.61
N ALA A 34 -0.72 -0.18 -7.64
CA ALA A 34 0.55 -0.90 -7.78
C ALA A 34 0.92 -1.58 -6.46
N ALA A 35 2.08 -2.25 -6.41
CA ALA A 35 2.59 -2.86 -5.19
C ALA A 35 4.09 -2.58 -5.01
N ILE A 36 4.60 -2.84 -3.82
CA ILE A 36 6.04 -2.82 -3.52
C ILE A 36 6.42 -4.14 -2.84
N ASP A 37 7.50 -4.77 -3.29
CA ASP A 37 8.15 -5.86 -2.57
C ASP A 37 9.30 -5.27 -1.72
N PRO A 38 9.13 -5.16 -0.39
CA PRO A 38 10.17 -4.65 0.49
C PRO A 38 11.29 -5.67 0.71
N GLY A 39 11.15 -6.93 0.27
CA GLY A 39 12.06 -7.99 0.69
C GLY A 39 12.05 -8.23 2.22
N PRO A 40 12.90 -9.15 2.70
CA PRO A 40 12.90 -9.55 4.11
C PRO A 40 13.64 -8.53 4.99
N ARG A 41 12.89 -7.58 5.57
CA ARG A 41 13.41 -6.59 6.52
C ARG A 41 12.29 -6.01 7.40
N VAL A 42 12.68 -5.30 8.46
CA VAL A 42 11.75 -4.42 9.18
C VAL A 42 11.70 -3.06 8.47
N VAL A 43 10.50 -2.55 8.20
CA VAL A 43 10.28 -1.26 7.51
C VAL A 43 9.16 -0.47 8.16
N ASP A 44 9.23 0.85 8.09
CA ASP A 44 8.10 1.71 8.42
C ASP A 44 7.21 1.91 7.18
N ALA A 45 5.92 1.57 7.35
CA ALA A 45 4.87 1.85 6.39
C ALA A 45 4.25 3.23 6.68
N ILE A 46 4.46 4.16 5.76
CA ILE A 46 3.95 5.54 5.86
C ILE A 46 2.56 5.70 5.24
N ALA A 47 1.87 6.77 5.60
CA ALA A 47 0.66 7.21 4.91
C ALA A 47 1.02 7.61 3.47
N PRO A 48 0.50 6.93 2.43
CA PRO A 48 0.82 7.26 1.04
C PRO A 48 0.09 8.52 0.53
N VAL A 49 -0.90 9.01 1.28
CA VAL A 49 -1.66 10.24 1.01
C VAL A 49 -1.98 10.93 2.34
N SER A 50 -2.29 12.23 2.31
CA SER A 50 -2.87 12.92 3.46
C SER A 50 -4.37 12.65 3.53
N GLY A 51 -4.93 12.58 4.74
CA GLY A 51 -6.36 12.38 4.93
C GLY A 51 -6.70 11.74 6.26
N LYS A 52 -7.90 11.15 6.35
CA LYS A 52 -8.38 10.47 7.55
C LYS A 52 -8.11 8.98 7.50
N LEU A 53 -7.58 8.42 8.58
CA LEU A 53 -7.36 6.98 8.75
C LEU A 53 -8.69 6.27 9.05
N LEU A 54 -9.46 5.95 8.00
CA LEU A 54 -10.80 5.37 8.13
C LEU A 54 -10.81 3.99 8.79
N LYS A 55 -9.83 3.17 8.42
CA LYS A 55 -9.70 1.81 8.92
C LYS A 55 -8.25 1.55 9.26
N LEU A 56 -8.03 0.96 10.43
CA LEU A 56 -6.72 0.54 10.87
C LEU A 56 -6.81 -0.89 11.41
N MET A 57 -6.00 -1.76 10.85
CA MET A 57 -5.77 -3.13 11.29
C MET A 57 -4.24 -3.31 11.35
N PRO A 58 -3.72 -4.25 12.16
CA PRO A 58 -2.28 -4.42 12.28
C PRO A 58 -1.54 -4.63 10.94
N HIS A 59 -2.17 -5.28 9.97
CA HIS A 59 -1.58 -5.60 8.67
C HIS A 59 -2.08 -4.72 7.52
N ALA A 60 -3.01 -3.78 7.75
CA ALA A 60 -3.57 -2.97 6.66
C ALA A 60 -4.24 -1.69 7.17
N TYR A 61 -4.24 -0.66 6.35
CA TYR A 61 -4.92 0.60 6.65
C TYR A 61 -5.54 1.24 5.42
N VAL A 62 -6.62 1.98 5.65
CA VAL A 62 -7.34 2.73 4.63
C VAL A 62 -7.34 4.21 4.99
N LEU A 63 -6.86 5.03 4.05
CA LEU A 63 -6.92 6.48 4.13
C LEU A 63 -8.02 7.02 3.22
N LEU A 64 -8.72 8.04 3.67
CA LEU A 64 -9.67 8.80 2.86
C LEU A 64 -9.17 10.22 2.71
N THR A 65 -8.89 10.61 1.47
CA THR A 65 -8.51 11.99 1.14
C THR A 65 -9.69 12.95 1.35
N GLU A 66 -9.42 14.25 1.33
CA GLU A 66 -10.48 15.28 1.38
C GLU A 66 -11.47 15.14 0.21
N GLU A 67 -10.97 14.75 -0.97
CA GLU A 67 -11.74 14.46 -2.19
C GLU A 67 -12.48 13.11 -2.16
N LYS A 68 -12.52 12.45 -1.01
CA LYS A 68 -13.22 11.16 -0.80
C LYS A 68 -12.66 10.00 -1.61
N VAL A 69 -11.36 10.03 -1.91
CA VAL A 69 -10.66 8.91 -2.53
C VAL A 69 -10.14 7.98 -1.42
N GLY A 70 -10.57 6.71 -1.46
CA GLY A 70 -10.11 5.67 -0.53
C GLY A 70 -8.83 5.02 -1.04
N VAL A 71 -7.77 5.04 -0.24
CA VAL A 71 -6.48 4.41 -0.56
C VAL A 71 -6.21 3.31 0.46
N LEU A 72 -6.09 2.08 -0.01
CA LEU A 72 -5.74 0.91 0.80
C LEU A 72 -4.24 0.65 0.69
N VAL A 73 -3.60 0.42 1.84
CA VAL A 73 -2.28 -0.23 1.94
C VAL A 73 -2.47 -1.55 2.68
N HIS A 74 -2.02 -2.65 2.07
CA HIS A 74 -2.10 -3.98 2.65
C HIS A 74 -0.67 -4.55 2.81
N LEU A 75 -0.26 -4.89 4.02
CA LEU A 75 1.11 -5.30 4.35
C LEU A 75 1.23 -6.82 4.31
N GLY A 76 1.82 -7.35 3.24
CA GLY A 76 1.90 -8.78 2.95
C GLY A 76 0.59 -9.35 2.41
N LEU A 77 0.59 -10.61 1.98
CA LEU A 77 -0.60 -11.36 1.56
C LEU A 77 -1.00 -12.35 2.66
N ASP A 78 -2.31 -12.55 2.85
CA ASP A 78 -2.90 -13.41 3.89
C ASP A 78 -2.46 -13.12 5.34
N THR A 79 -1.85 -11.96 5.58
CA THR A 79 -1.27 -11.55 6.87
C THR A 79 -2.30 -11.25 7.97
N VAL A 80 -3.59 -11.18 7.64
CA VAL A 80 -4.67 -11.16 8.63
C VAL A 80 -4.62 -12.36 9.58
N ALA A 81 -4.16 -13.52 9.09
CA ALA A 81 -4.04 -14.75 9.88
C ALA A 81 -3.00 -14.64 11.03
N LEU A 82 -2.10 -13.67 10.97
CA LEU A 82 -1.05 -13.47 11.97
C LEU A 82 -1.56 -12.80 13.26
N GLY A 83 -2.81 -12.33 13.29
CA GLY A 83 -3.39 -11.75 14.52
C GLY A 83 -2.64 -10.52 15.05
N GLY A 84 -1.85 -9.84 14.21
CA GLY A 84 -1.02 -8.69 14.58
C GLY A 84 0.44 -9.00 14.89
N GLU A 85 0.86 -10.27 14.87
CA GLU A 85 2.28 -10.61 14.98
C GLU A 85 3.06 -10.06 13.77
N GLY A 86 4.21 -9.42 14.02
CA GLY A 86 5.03 -8.78 12.98
C GLY A 86 4.63 -7.35 12.63
N PHE A 87 3.66 -6.76 13.34
CA PHE A 87 3.18 -5.40 13.10
C PHE A 87 3.14 -4.57 14.38
N THR A 88 3.68 -3.35 14.32
CA THR A 88 3.55 -2.35 15.39
C THR A 88 2.77 -1.15 14.88
N VAL A 89 1.59 -0.91 15.44
CA VAL A 89 0.72 0.20 15.06
C VAL A 89 1.09 1.46 15.84
N HIS A 90 1.24 2.60 15.15
CA HIS A 90 1.67 3.87 15.75
C HIS A 90 0.55 4.93 15.88
N LEU A 91 -0.56 4.74 15.16
CA LEU A 91 -1.67 5.68 15.09
C LEU A 91 -2.99 5.04 15.52
N ASN A 92 -4.04 5.84 15.64
CA ASN A 92 -5.38 5.37 15.95
C ASN A 92 -6.32 5.53 14.76
N GLN A 93 -7.28 4.61 14.65
CA GLN A 93 -8.36 4.76 13.67
C GLN A 93 -9.11 6.07 13.93
N GLY A 94 -9.34 6.85 12.87
CA GLY A 94 -10.01 8.15 12.91
C GLY A 94 -9.07 9.35 12.90
N ASP A 95 -7.77 9.13 13.15
CA ASP A 95 -6.74 10.18 13.13
C ASP A 95 -6.66 10.84 11.75
N ASP A 96 -6.38 12.15 11.75
CA ASP A 96 -5.99 12.89 10.56
C ASP A 96 -4.46 12.78 10.41
N VAL A 97 -4.00 12.40 9.22
CA VAL A 97 -2.59 12.11 8.94
C VAL A 97 -2.10 12.88 7.73
N ALA A 98 -0.81 13.20 7.73
CA ALA A 98 -0.13 13.75 6.56
C ALA A 98 0.57 12.64 5.76
N ALA A 99 0.63 12.79 4.43
CA ALA A 99 1.46 11.94 3.59
C ALA A 99 2.91 11.91 4.11
N GLY A 100 3.50 10.71 4.21
CA GLY A 100 4.83 10.53 4.81
C GLY A 100 4.83 10.18 6.31
N GLN A 101 3.72 10.34 7.02
CA GLN A 101 3.63 9.98 8.43
C GLN A 101 3.64 8.46 8.63
N VAL A 102 4.46 7.96 9.55
CA VAL A 102 4.52 6.52 9.87
C VAL A 102 3.20 6.06 10.49
N VAL A 103 2.63 4.99 9.93
CA VAL A 103 1.37 4.39 10.40
C VAL A 103 1.63 3.08 11.13
N ILE A 104 2.45 2.20 10.53
CA ILE A 104 2.76 0.85 11.05
C ILE A 104 4.24 0.55 10.80
N THR A 105 4.95 0.00 11.78
CA THR A 105 6.22 -0.71 11.52
C THR A 105 5.91 -2.17 11.20
N TYR A 106 6.44 -2.64 10.08
CA TYR A 106 6.18 -3.94 9.47
C TYR A 106 7.45 -4.79 9.44
N ASP A 107 7.42 -5.94 10.11
CA ASP A 107 8.46 -6.97 10.06
C ASP A 107 8.21 -7.93 8.88
N ALA A 108 8.59 -7.50 7.68
CA ALA A 108 8.45 -8.29 6.46
C ALA A 108 9.34 -9.54 6.47
N ALA A 109 10.44 -9.52 7.24
CA ALA A 109 11.29 -10.70 7.42
C ALA A 109 10.53 -11.81 8.17
N SER A 110 9.93 -11.48 9.32
CA SER A 110 9.12 -12.44 10.10
C SER A 110 7.93 -12.99 9.30
N VAL A 111 7.27 -12.15 8.50
CA VAL A 111 6.19 -12.61 7.60
C VAL A 111 6.71 -13.60 6.55
N ALA A 112 7.85 -13.32 5.93
CA ALA A 112 8.48 -14.23 4.98
C ALA A 112 8.93 -15.55 5.62
N GLU A 113 9.47 -15.52 6.85
CA GLU A 113 9.87 -16.72 7.61
C GLU A 113 8.69 -17.63 7.94
N LYS A 114 7.48 -17.06 8.08
CA LYS A 114 6.23 -17.81 8.26
C LYS A 114 5.64 -18.34 6.95
N GLY A 115 6.32 -18.16 5.82
CA GLY A 115 5.92 -18.65 4.49
C GLY A 115 4.86 -17.79 3.80
N LEU A 116 4.59 -16.58 4.30
CA LEU A 116 3.67 -15.64 3.68
C LEU A 116 4.42 -14.68 2.76
N ASN A 117 3.73 -14.14 1.75
CA ASN A 117 4.35 -13.20 0.82
C ASN A 117 4.40 -11.79 1.42
N PRO A 118 5.59 -11.14 1.50
CA PRO A 118 5.73 -9.82 2.13
C PRO A 118 5.35 -8.63 1.23
N ILE A 119 4.92 -8.88 -0.02
CA ILE A 119 4.55 -7.82 -0.96
C ILE A 119 3.44 -6.92 -0.38
N VAL A 120 3.53 -5.63 -0.68
CA VAL A 120 2.64 -4.58 -0.14
C VAL A 120 1.80 -4.00 -1.28
N PRO A 121 0.57 -4.50 -1.52
CA PRO A 121 -0.38 -3.87 -2.43
C PRO A 121 -0.83 -2.50 -1.95
N VAL A 122 -0.93 -1.55 -2.88
CA VAL A 122 -1.42 -0.18 -2.68
C VAL A 122 -2.41 0.15 -3.78
N VAL A 123 -3.68 0.35 -3.43
CA VAL A 123 -4.75 0.52 -4.43
C VAL A 123 -5.68 1.67 -4.09
N ILE A 124 -6.22 2.31 -5.13
CA ILE A 124 -7.42 3.13 -5.03
C ILE A 124 -8.62 2.20 -4.94
N MET A 125 -9.30 2.22 -3.80
CA MET A 125 -10.47 1.37 -3.57
C MET A 125 -11.59 1.69 -4.56
N ASP A 126 -12.25 0.64 -5.05
CA ASP A 126 -13.34 0.70 -6.02
C ASP A 126 -13.01 1.36 -7.37
N GLU A 127 -11.73 1.59 -7.67
CA GLU A 127 -11.32 1.98 -9.02
C GLU A 127 -11.45 0.78 -9.96
N ARG A 128 -12.27 0.89 -11.01
CA ARG A 128 -12.58 -0.21 -11.93
C ARG A 128 -11.85 -0.09 -13.27
N GLU A 129 -11.26 1.06 -13.56
CA GLU A 129 -10.55 1.30 -14.80
C GLU A 129 -9.05 1.44 -14.55
N ALA A 130 -8.27 0.45 -14.99
CA ALA A 130 -6.81 0.50 -14.93
C ALA A 130 -6.23 1.74 -15.64
N ALA A 131 -6.92 2.24 -16.67
CA ALA A 131 -6.53 3.43 -17.43
C ALA A 131 -6.49 4.72 -16.59
N ASN A 132 -7.21 4.75 -15.46
CA ASN A 132 -7.19 5.88 -14.53
C ASN A 132 -5.93 5.91 -13.67
N ILE A 133 -5.12 4.85 -13.67
CA ILE A 133 -3.89 4.73 -12.89
C ILE A 133 -2.67 4.95 -13.79
N ALA A 134 -2.02 6.11 -13.63
CA ALA A 134 -0.72 6.39 -14.21
C ALA A 134 0.39 5.95 -13.24
N VAL A 135 0.93 4.75 -13.46
CA VAL A 135 2.04 4.21 -12.64
C VAL A 135 3.35 4.96 -12.88
N SER A 136 4.27 4.94 -11.90
CA SER A 136 5.62 5.50 -12.06
C SER A 136 6.52 4.63 -12.95
N ASP A 137 7.64 5.18 -13.41
CA ASP A 137 8.62 4.42 -14.19
C ASP A 137 9.25 3.27 -13.39
N ALA A 138 9.35 3.42 -12.07
CA ALA A 138 9.82 2.35 -11.20
C ALA A 138 8.90 1.12 -11.29
N VAL A 139 7.58 1.33 -11.26
CA VAL A 139 6.59 0.26 -11.41
C VAL A 139 6.66 -0.35 -12.82
N ARG A 140 6.79 0.47 -13.88
CA ARG A 140 6.88 -0.04 -15.27
C ARG A 140 8.09 -0.93 -15.51
N THR A 141 9.20 -0.63 -14.85
CA THR A 141 10.49 -1.30 -15.06
C THR A 141 10.79 -2.34 -13.99
N GLY A 142 9.99 -2.42 -12.92
CA GLY A 142 10.24 -3.28 -11.77
C GLY A 142 11.50 -2.90 -10.99
N SER A 143 11.84 -1.61 -10.92
CA SER A 143 13.05 -1.11 -10.26
C SER A 143 12.81 -0.68 -8.81
N GLU A 144 13.89 -0.43 -8.07
CA GLU A 144 13.84 0.03 -6.68
C GLU A 144 13.16 1.41 -6.57
N ILE A 145 12.33 1.57 -5.55
CA ILE A 145 11.65 2.80 -5.18
C ILE A 145 11.88 3.10 -3.69
N ALA A 146 12.14 4.38 -3.37
CA ALA A 146 12.26 4.82 -2.00
C ALA A 146 10.87 5.04 -1.37
N SER A 147 10.76 4.85 -0.05
CA SER A 147 9.56 5.25 0.69
C SER A 147 9.32 6.75 0.50
N GLY A 148 8.06 7.13 0.27
CA GLY A 148 7.67 8.51 0.00
C GLY A 148 7.88 8.98 -1.44
N ALA A 149 8.48 8.19 -2.32
CA ALA A 149 8.51 8.49 -3.75
C ALA A 149 7.13 8.23 -4.39
N VAL A 150 6.85 8.85 -5.53
CA VAL A 150 5.57 8.66 -6.24
C VAL A 150 5.48 7.23 -6.79
N LEU A 151 4.49 6.47 -6.32
CA LEU A 151 4.23 5.11 -6.78
C LEU A 151 3.33 5.13 -8.02
N PHE A 152 2.23 5.88 -7.95
CA PHE A 152 1.33 6.13 -9.06
C PHE A 152 0.48 7.38 -8.82
N THR A 153 -0.17 7.84 -9.89
CA THR A 153 -1.16 8.90 -9.84
C THR A 153 -2.49 8.38 -10.36
N ALA A 154 -3.56 8.60 -9.61
CA ALA A 154 -4.93 8.26 -10.02
C ALA A 154 -5.65 9.50 -10.54
N ASN A 155 -6.31 9.39 -11.69
CA ASN A 155 -7.07 10.47 -12.33
C ASN A 155 -8.55 10.08 -12.37
N LYS A 156 -9.42 10.90 -11.79
CA LYS A 156 -10.87 10.71 -11.75
C LYS A 156 -11.61 11.96 -12.21
#